data_AF-A0AAD9A6Z5-F1
#
_entry.id   AF-A0AAD9A6Z5-F1
#
_cell.length_a   1.000
_cell.length_b   1.000
_cell.length_c   1.000
_cell.angle_alpha   90.00
_cell.angle_beta   90.00
_cell.angle_gamma   90.00
#
_symmetry.space_group_name_H-M   'P 1'
#
loop_
_entity.id
_entity.type
_entity.pdbx_description
1 polymer ?
#
loop_
_entity_poly.entity_id
_entity_poly.type
_entity_poly.pdbx_seq_one_letter_code
_entity_poly.pdbx_strand_id
1 'polypeptide(L)'
;MQFSVTLTAILSAVAVPAVLASECKIGFNNPRTDCCWGKGQKSCMNQNGDAVWCAGNSANFCYNVKRQGTDIPVSDTCDADCCDTKTGWGIGCPK
;
A
#
# COMPACT_ATOMS: atom_id res chain seq x y z
N MET A 1 16.29 4.33 56.76
CA MET A 1 15.24 4.62 55.77
C MET A 1 15.73 4.06 54.43
N GLN A 2 15.15 2.95 53.96
CA GLN A 2 15.52 2.36 52.67
C GLN A 2 14.52 2.84 51.62
N PHE A 3 14.99 3.55 50.60
CA PHE A 3 14.18 3.93 49.44
C PHE A 3 14.50 2.99 48.29
N SER A 4 13.62 2.03 48.07
CA SER A 4 13.60 1.22 46.85
C SER A 4 12.86 2.01 45.77
N VAL A 5 13.58 2.47 44.76
CA VAL A 5 12.97 3.03 43.54
C VAL A 5 13.22 2.03 42.42
N THR A 6 12.26 1.15 42.21
CA THR A 6 12.22 0.26 41.05
C THR A 6 11.92 1.08 39.80
N LEU A 7 12.91 1.23 38.92
CA LEU A 7 12.71 1.74 37.56
C LEU A 7 11.95 0.71 36.74
N THR A 8 10.66 0.96 36.49
CA THR A 8 9.87 0.25 35.50
C THR A 8 10.17 0.81 34.11
N ALA A 9 11.04 0.11 33.36
CA ALA A 9 11.22 0.37 31.93
C ALA A 9 9.98 -0.13 31.18
N ILE A 10 9.11 0.79 30.77
CA ILE A 10 7.98 0.49 29.89
C ILE A 10 8.55 0.37 28.47
N LEU A 11 8.88 -0.85 28.04
CA LEU A 11 9.10 -1.14 26.63
C LEU A 11 7.77 -0.97 25.91
N SER A 12 7.60 0.19 25.28
CA SER A 12 6.53 0.40 24.30
C SER A 12 6.89 -0.39 23.05
N ALA A 13 6.58 -1.68 23.06
CA ALA A 13 6.55 -2.48 21.85
C ALA A 13 5.45 -1.88 20.96
N VAL A 14 5.85 -1.07 19.99
CA VAL A 14 4.97 -0.60 18.93
C VAL A 14 4.62 -1.85 18.13
N ALA A 15 3.54 -2.52 18.52
CA ALA A 15 2.89 -3.54 17.74
C ALA A 15 2.35 -2.81 16.51
N VAL A 16 3.17 -2.70 15.46
CA VAL A 16 2.70 -2.29 14.15
C VAL A 16 1.66 -3.35 13.80
N PRO A 17 0.37 -2.99 13.68
CA PRO A 17 -0.59 -3.97 13.24
C PRO A 17 -0.10 -4.41 11.85
N ALA A 18 0.14 -5.72 11.70
CA ALA A 18 0.23 -6.36 10.41
C ALA A 18 -1.16 -6.28 9.78
N VAL A 19 -1.58 -5.06 9.42
CA VAL A 19 -2.77 -4.81 8.65
C VAL A 19 -2.48 -5.45 7.33
N LEU A 20 -3.26 -6.48 7.02
CA LEU A 20 -3.32 -7.20 5.75
C LEU A 20 -3.28 -6.18 4.61
N ALA A 21 -2.08 -5.82 4.17
CA ALA A 21 -1.89 -5.15 2.91
C ALA A 21 -2.24 -6.23 1.89
N SER A 22 -3.41 -6.10 1.28
CA SER A 22 -3.70 -6.73 -0.02
C SER A 22 -2.42 -6.62 -0.84
N GLU A 23 -1.77 -7.75 -1.11
CA GLU A 23 -0.43 -7.77 -1.71
C GLU A 23 -0.49 -6.99 -3.02
N CYS A 24 0.08 -5.79 -3.02
CA CYS A 24 -0.14 -4.88 -4.11
C CYS A 24 0.90 -5.11 -5.19
N LYS A 25 0.61 -6.06 -6.08
CA LYS A 25 1.55 -6.64 -7.03
C LYS A 25 1.18 -6.20 -8.44
N ILE A 26 1.98 -5.30 -9.03
CA ILE A 26 1.80 -4.81 -10.40
C ILE A 26 3.05 -5.11 -11.23
N GLY A 27 2.84 -5.54 -12.49
CA GLY A 27 3.89 -5.93 -13.43
C GLY A 27 3.91 -7.43 -13.67
N PHE A 28 4.15 -7.85 -14.93
CA PHE A 28 4.12 -9.27 -15.29
C PHE A 28 5.49 -9.93 -15.10
N ASN A 29 6.53 -9.35 -15.71
CA ASN A 29 7.89 -9.91 -15.67
C ASN A 29 8.65 -9.51 -14.41
N ASN A 30 8.49 -8.25 -13.96
CA ASN A 30 9.16 -7.71 -12.78
C ASN A 30 8.11 -7.11 -11.84
N PRO A 31 7.34 -7.96 -11.13
CA PRO A 31 6.28 -7.49 -10.27
C PRO A 31 6.82 -6.65 -9.13
N ARG A 32 6.25 -5.45 -8.97
CA ARG A 32 6.53 -4.55 -7.86
C ARG A 32 5.42 -4.69 -6.83
N THR A 33 5.79 -4.91 -5.57
CA THR A 33 4.88 -5.23 -4.45
C THR A 33 4.50 -4.04 -3.57
N ASP A 34 5.13 -2.89 -3.82
CA ASP A 34 4.90 -1.62 -3.13
C ASP A 34 4.18 -0.60 -4.02
N CYS A 35 3.30 -1.05 -4.92
CA CYS A 35 2.52 -0.16 -5.77
C CYS A 35 1.13 -0.67 -6.14
N CYS A 36 0.17 0.25 -6.30
CA CYS A 36 -1.23 0.00 -6.61
C CYS A 36 -1.73 0.81 -7.83
N TRP A 37 -2.86 0.40 -8.42
CA TRP A 37 -3.56 1.09 -9.50
C TRP A 37 -4.42 2.22 -8.92
N GLY A 38 -4.05 3.48 -9.19
CA GLY A 38 -4.62 4.65 -8.53
C GLY A 38 -6.13 4.81 -8.72
N LYS A 39 -6.59 4.74 -9.96
CA LYS A 39 -8.02 4.88 -10.33
C LYS A 39 -8.66 3.51 -10.60
N GLY A 40 -8.18 2.49 -9.90
CA GLY A 40 -8.64 1.11 -10.02
C GLY A 40 -8.53 0.57 -11.45
N GLN A 41 -9.62 -0.02 -11.93
CA GLN A 41 -9.65 -0.68 -13.24
C GLN A 41 -9.26 0.26 -14.38
N LYS A 42 -9.64 1.54 -14.32
CA LYS A 42 -9.31 2.53 -15.35
C LYS A 42 -7.80 2.70 -15.51
N SER A 43 -7.07 2.81 -14.40
CA SER A 43 -5.61 2.95 -14.44
C SER A 43 -4.91 1.70 -14.98
N CYS A 44 -5.41 0.51 -14.63
CA CYS A 44 -4.92 -0.72 -15.24
C CYS A 44 -5.15 -0.72 -16.76
N MET A 45 -6.36 -0.34 -17.20
CA MET A 45 -6.72 -0.31 -18.63
C MET A 45 -5.91 0.72 -19.43
N ASN A 46 -5.73 1.93 -18.90
CA ASN A 46 -4.88 2.96 -19.49
C ASN A 46 -3.46 2.44 -19.80
N GLN A 47 -2.92 1.63 -18.89
CA GLN A 47 -1.54 1.17 -18.95
C GLN A 47 -1.34 -0.13 -19.74
N ASN A 48 -2.45 -0.83 -20.03
CA ASN A 48 -2.45 -2.15 -20.65
C ASN A 48 -3.40 -2.26 -21.87
N GLY A 49 -3.79 -1.14 -22.46
CA GLY A 49 -4.61 -1.12 -23.70
C GLY A 49 -5.97 -1.78 -23.53
N ASP A 50 -6.72 -1.38 -22.50
CA ASP A 50 -8.08 -1.86 -22.22
C ASP A 50 -8.20 -3.38 -21.98
N ALA A 51 -7.13 -4.00 -21.48
CA ALA A 51 -7.10 -5.44 -21.27
C ALA A 51 -8.16 -5.91 -20.25
N VAL A 52 -8.94 -6.93 -20.64
CA VAL A 52 -10.07 -7.47 -19.85
C VAL A 52 -9.63 -8.03 -18.49
N TRP A 53 -8.38 -8.52 -18.39
CA TRP A 53 -7.84 -9.06 -17.14
C TRP A 53 -7.72 -8.02 -16.02
N CYS A 54 -7.80 -6.72 -16.34
CA CYS A 54 -7.85 -5.65 -15.35
C CYS A 54 -9.05 -5.77 -14.39
N ALA A 55 -10.15 -6.39 -14.80
CA ALA A 55 -11.31 -6.63 -13.93
C ALA A 55 -10.97 -7.56 -12.75
N GLY A 56 -10.01 -8.47 -12.93
CA GLY A 56 -9.54 -9.40 -11.89
C GLY A 56 -8.51 -8.81 -10.92
N ASN A 57 -8.12 -7.54 -11.09
CA ASN A 57 -7.05 -6.89 -10.32
C ASN A 57 -7.55 -6.07 -9.13
N SER A 58 -8.76 -6.34 -8.63
CA SER A 58 -9.39 -5.52 -7.58
C SER A 58 -8.56 -5.40 -6.30
N ALA A 59 -7.80 -6.44 -5.94
CA ALA A 59 -6.89 -6.42 -4.81
C ALA A 59 -5.73 -5.41 -4.97
N ASN A 60 -5.39 -5.05 -6.20
CA ASN A 60 -4.30 -4.12 -6.54
C ASN A 60 -4.78 -2.67 -6.71
N PHE A 61 -6.07 -2.38 -6.48
CA PHE A 61 -6.61 -1.03 -6.64
C PHE A 61 -6.36 -0.18 -5.40
N CYS A 62 -5.89 1.05 -5.57
CA CYS A 62 -5.42 1.88 -4.45
C CYS A 62 -6.49 2.23 -3.41
N TYR A 63 -7.78 2.12 -3.74
CA TYR A 63 -8.86 2.27 -2.77
C TYR A 63 -9.07 1.05 -1.86
N ASN A 64 -8.48 -0.09 -2.21
CA ASN A 64 -8.45 -1.31 -1.39
C ASN A 64 -7.10 -1.51 -0.66
N VAL A 65 -6.10 -0.68 -0.98
CA VAL A 65 -4.73 -0.80 -0.48
C VAL A 65 -4.46 0.35 0.47
N LYS A 66 -4.01 0.04 1.69
CA LYS A 66 -3.62 1.05 2.68
C LYS A 66 -2.18 1.50 2.48
N ARG A 67 -1.92 2.77 2.73
CA ARG A 67 -0.56 3.30 2.78
C ARG A 67 0.17 2.71 3.98
N GLN A 68 1.42 2.29 3.78
CA GLN A 68 2.23 1.61 4.79
C GLN A 68 2.29 2.40 6.10
N GLY A 69 1.97 1.71 7.21
CA GLY A 69 1.97 2.31 8.54
C GLY A 69 0.78 3.24 8.84
N THR A 70 -0.24 3.23 7.98
CA THR A 70 -1.45 4.06 8.15
C THR A 70 -2.72 3.26 7.84
N ASP A 71 -3.87 3.79 8.23
CA ASP A 71 -5.18 3.29 7.82
C ASP A 71 -5.76 4.02 6.60
N ILE A 72 -4.97 4.89 5.96
CA ILE A 72 -5.40 5.72 4.84
C ILE A 72 -5.28 4.91 3.54
N PRO A 73 -6.36 4.78 2.75
CA PRO A 73 -6.27 4.22 1.39
C PRO A 73 -5.29 5.02 0.54
N VAL A 74 -4.49 4.35 -0.29
CA VAL A 74 -3.51 5.05 -1.14
C VAL A 74 -4.20 6.00 -2.12
N SER A 75 -5.43 5.69 -2.54
CA SER A 75 -6.26 6.53 -3.41
C SER A 75 -6.56 7.92 -2.84
N ASP A 76 -6.48 8.10 -1.52
CA ASP A 76 -6.78 9.39 -0.89
C ASP A 76 -5.61 10.38 -1.04
N THR A 77 -4.43 9.87 -1.35
CA THR A 77 -3.18 10.65 -1.47
C THR A 77 -2.58 10.66 -2.86
N CYS A 78 -3.07 9.80 -3.76
CA CYS A 78 -2.53 9.62 -5.10
C CYS A 78 -3.63 9.56 -6.16
N ASP A 79 -3.46 10.34 -7.22
CA ASP A 79 -4.36 10.41 -8.37
C ASP A 79 -3.70 9.96 -9.68
N ALA A 80 -2.50 9.37 -9.62
CA ALA A 80 -1.79 8.81 -10.78
C ALA A 80 -2.37 7.45 -11.18
N ASP A 81 -1.92 6.90 -12.32
CA ASP A 81 -2.33 5.54 -12.69
C ASP A 81 -1.65 4.47 -11.84
N CYS A 82 -0.40 4.71 -11.41
CA CYS A 82 0.28 3.88 -10.42
C CYS A 82 0.76 4.71 -9.25
N CYS A 83 0.59 4.16 -8.06
CA CYS A 83 0.90 4.84 -6.81
C CYS A 83 1.79 3.97 -5.95
N ASP A 84 2.79 4.58 -5.31
CA ASP A 84 3.65 3.92 -4.33
C ASP A 84 2.90 3.79 -2.99
N THR A 85 2.83 2.57 -2.45
CA THR A 85 2.08 2.30 -1.23
C THR A 85 2.78 2.78 0.03
N LYS A 86 4.05 3.18 -0.02
CA LYS A 86 4.81 3.70 1.12
C LYS A 86 4.64 5.21 1.23
N THR A 87 4.84 5.91 0.12
CA THR A 87 4.78 7.38 0.08
C THR A 87 3.38 7.90 -0.18
N GLY A 88 2.52 7.11 -0.83
CA GLY A 88 1.23 7.56 -1.34
C GLY A 88 1.35 8.48 -2.56
N TRP A 89 2.47 8.44 -3.28
CA TRP A 89 2.74 9.33 -4.42
C TRP A 89 2.62 8.60 -5.76
N GLY A 90 2.32 9.36 -6.80
CA GLY A 90 2.34 8.85 -8.17
C GLY A 90 3.73 8.41 -8.60
N ILE A 91 3.79 7.27 -9.29
CA ILE A 91 5.02 6.70 -9.84
C ILE A 91 4.80 6.20 -11.27
N GLY A 92 5.90 5.95 -11.98
CA GLY A 92 5.84 5.19 -13.23
C GLY A 92 5.31 3.78 -12.98
N CYS A 93 4.36 3.34 -13.80
CA CYS A 93 3.82 2.00 -13.68
C CYS A 93 4.86 0.93 -14.04
N PRO A 94 5.02 -0.10 -13.19
CA PRO A 94 5.80 -1.29 -13.54
C PRO A 94 5.24 -1.93 -14.82
N LYS A 95 6.13 -2.51 -15.63
CA LYS A 95 5.81 -3.27 -16.84
C LYS A 95 6.05 -4.76 -16.60
#